data_AF-A0A5M3MK74-F1
#
_entry.id   AF-A0A5M3MK74-F1
#
_cell.length_a   1.000
_cell.length_b   1.000
_cell.length_c   1.000
_cell.angle_alpha   90.00
_cell.angle_beta   90.00
_cell.angle_gamma   90.00
#
_symmetry.space_group_name_H-M   'P 1'
#
loop_
_entity.id
_entity.type
_entity.pdbx_description
1 polymer ?
#
loop_
_entity_poly.entity_id
_entity_poly.type
_entity_poly.pdbx_seq_one_letter_code
_entity_poly.pdbx_strand_id
1 'polypeptide(L)'
;MFGRLFLVVATFALIHAAYSTYEHLSRLKALNRPEGTLPLNAVYESVFALILGILGAALNAPTLKDITWAGEMKKRTIDEMDTRLGFANYNTRARHLLYPNPKS
;
A
#
# COMPACT_ATOMS: atom_id res chain seq x y z
N MET A 1 2.39 -7.01 5.37
CA MET A 1 3.26 -6.59 6.50
C MET A 1 4.73 -6.48 6.06
N PHE A 2 5.28 -7.49 5.38
CA PHE A 2 6.67 -7.47 4.89
C PHE A 2 7.01 -6.24 4.02
N GLY A 3 6.16 -5.84 3.06
CA GLY A 3 6.44 -4.65 2.22
C GLY A 3 6.67 -3.36 3.03
N ARG A 4 5.89 -3.14 4.09
CA ARG A 4 6.08 -1.98 5.00
C ARG A 4 7.39 -2.06 5.78
N LEU A 5 7.79 -3.26 6.23
CA LEU A 5 9.07 -3.46 6.91
C LEU A 5 10.24 -3.12 5.98
N PHE A 6 10.21 -3.63 4.75
CA PHE A 6 11.23 -3.32 3.73
C PHE A 6 11.31 -1.82 3.43
N LEU A 7 10.17 -1.12 3.33
CA LEU A 7 10.14 0.33 3.13
C LEU A 7 10.74 1.11 4.30
N VAL A 8 10.44 0.73 5.55
CA VAL A 8 11.01 1.37 6.74
C VAL A 8 12.52 1.17 6.78
N VAL A 9 13.00 -0.07 6.61
CA VAL A 9 14.44 -0.39 6.59
C VAL A 9 15.15 0.35 5.46
N ALA A 10 14.57 0.37 4.25
CA ALA A 10 15.12 1.09 3.11
C ALA A 10 15.22 2.60 3.37
N THR A 11 14.21 3.18 4.04
CA THR A 11 14.20 4.61 4.38
C THR A 11 15.30 4.95 5.36
N PHE A 12 15.48 4.17 6.44
CA PHE A 12 16.56 4.37 7.39
C PHE A 12 17.94 4.17 6.75
N ALA A 13 18.11 3.13 5.94
CA ALA A 13 19.36 2.89 5.22
C ALA A 13 19.70 4.03 4.24
N LEU A 14 18.70 4.56 3.53
CA LEU A 14 18.89 5.69 2.62
C LEU A 14 19.27 6.97 3.38
N ILE A 15 18.61 7.26 4.51
CA ILE A 15 18.96 8.40 5.36
C ILE A 15 20.38 8.25 5.91
N HIS A 16 20.76 7.05 6.32
CA HIS A 16 22.10 6.76 6.81
C HIS A 16 23.16 6.99 5.72
N ALA A 17 22.94 6.47 4.51
CA ALA A 17 23.82 6.71 3.38
C ALA A 17 23.89 8.20 2.99
N ALA A 18 22.76 8.92 3.01
CA ALA A 18 22.71 10.35 2.74
C ALA A 18 23.50 11.16 3.78
N TYR A 19 23.39 10.81 5.07
CA TYR A 19 24.17 11.44 6.11
C TYR A 19 25.68 11.16 5.96
N SER A 20 26.06 9.91 5.68
CA SER A 20 27.46 9.50 5.47
C SER A 20 28.10 10.23 4.28
N THR A 21 27.38 10.35 3.17
CA THR A 21 27.84 11.12 2.00
C THR A 21 27.94 12.61 2.30
N TYR A 22 26.96 13.18 3.01
CA TYR A 22 27.00 14.57 3.45
C TYR A 22 28.20 14.88 4.36
N GLU A 23 28.48 14.02 5.34
CA GLU A 23 29.63 14.15 6.23
C GLU A 23 30.95 14.10 5.46
N HIS A 24 31.09 13.14 4.53
CA HIS A 24 32.28 13.01 3.68
C HIS A 24 32.51 14.25 2.82
N LEU A 25 31.47 14.75 2.13
CA LEU A 25 31.57 15.94 1.30
C LEU A 25 31.84 17.20 2.13
N SER A 26 31.25 17.30 3.33
CA SER A 26 31.48 18.43 4.24
C SER A 26 32.94 18.46 4.71
N ARG A 27 33.53 17.30 5.00
CA ARG A 27 34.97 17.18 5.34
C ARG A 27 35.88 17.57 4.18
N LEU A 28 35.59 17.09 2.97
CA LEU A 28 36.36 17.44 1.77
C LEU A 28 36.33 18.96 1.50
N LYS A 29 35.16 19.58 1.69
CA LYS A 29 34.98 21.02 1.58
C LYS A 29 35.81 21.78 2.64
N ALA A 30 35.80 21.32 3.89
CA ALA A 30 36.60 21.94 4.96
C ALA A 30 38.12 21.83 4.73
N LEU A 31 38.57 20.79 4.03
CA LEU A 31 39.97 20.56 3.70
C LEU A 31 40.42 21.25 2.40
N ASN A 32 39.57 22.07 1.76
CA ASN A 32 39.81 22.67 0.44
C ASN A 32 40.20 21.64 -0.64
N ARG A 33 39.63 20.43 -0.57
CA ARG A 33 39.86 19.35 -1.56
C ARG A 33 38.52 18.86 -2.14
N PRO A 34 37.84 19.67 -2.96
CA PRO A 34 36.51 19.33 -3.48
C PRO A 34 36.52 18.17 -4.48
N GLU A 35 37.67 17.85 -5.09
CA GLU A 35 37.85 16.82 -6.12
C GLU A 35 37.78 15.38 -5.59
N GLY A 36 37.52 15.18 -4.29
CA GLY A 36 37.52 13.85 -3.67
C GLY A 36 36.35 12.99 -4.16
N THR A 37 36.64 11.77 -4.61
CA THR A 37 35.61 10.81 -5.01
C THR A 37 34.80 10.33 -3.79
N LEU A 38 33.55 9.94 -4.05
CA LEU A 38 32.72 9.31 -3.02
C LEU A 38 33.26 7.90 -2.70
N PRO A 39 33.28 7.51 -1.42
CA PRO A 39 33.68 6.17 -1.03
C PRO A 39 32.68 5.15 -1.58
N LEU A 40 33.19 4.07 -2.19
CA LEU A 40 32.36 3.02 -2.79
C LEU A 40 31.37 2.40 -1.79
N ASN A 41 31.71 2.36 -0.50
CA ASN A 41 30.82 1.86 0.55
C ASN A 41 29.50 2.64 0.60
N ALA A 42 29.54 3.97 0.51
CA ALA A 42 28.33 4.79 0.52
C ALA A 42 27.51 4.61 -0.77
N VAL A 43 28.17 4.36 -1.90
CA VAL A 43 27.50 4.02 -3.16
C VAL A 43 26.76 2.69 -3.04
N TYR A 44 27.41 1.65 -2.54
CA TYR A 44 26.79 0.34 -2.35
C TYR A 44 25.64 0.38 -1.35
N GLU A 45 25.78 1.13 -0.26
CA GLU A 45 24.72 1.31 0.73
C GLU A 45 23.49 2.01 0.13
N SER A 46 23.71 3.06 -0.69
CA SER A 46 22.65 3.77 -1.40
C SER A 46 21.93 2.88 -2.42
N VAL A 47 22.67 2.08 -3.19
CA VAL A 47 22.11 1.14 -4.17
C VAL A 47 21.34 0.02 -3.47
N PHE A 48 21.85 -0.47 -2.34
CA PHE A 48 21.17 -1.48 -1.54
C PHE A 48 19.86 -0.94 -0.95
N ALA A 49 19.87 0.28 -0.41
CA ALA A 49 18.67 0.95 0.08
C ALA A 49 17.62 1.14 -1.04
N LEU A 50 18.06 1.50 -2.25
CA LEU A 50 17.19 1.61 -3.43
C LEU A 50 16.52 0.27 -3.77
N ILE A 51 17.29 -0.82 -3.84
CA ILE A 51 16.76 -2.16 -4.15
C ILE A 51 15.73 -2.59 -3.11
N LEU A 52 16.03 -2.41 -1.82
CA LEU A 52 15.08 -2.70 -0.74
C LEU A 52 13.82 -1.85 -0.83
N GLY A 53 13.96 -0.57 -1.19
CA GLY A 53 12.83 0.34 -1.39
C GLY A 53 11.92 -0.12 -2.53
N ILE A 54 12.49 -0.53 -3.67
CA ILE A 54 11.74 -1.06 -4.80
C ILE A 54 10.99 -2.34 -4.41
N LEU A 55 11.66 -3.28 -3.73
CA LEU A 55 11.05 -4.52 -3.26
C LEU A 55 9.93 -4.24 -2.25
N GLY A 56 10.16 -3.33 -1.30
CA GLY A 56 9.16 -2.92 -0.31
C GLY A 56 7.93 -2.28 -0.95
N ALA A 57 8.13 -1.41 -1.94
CA ALA A 57 7.05 -0.77 -2.69
C ALA A 57 6.25 -1.79 -3.50
N ALA A 58 6.92 -2.68 -4.24
CA ALA A 58 6.28 -3.71 -5.04
C ALA A 58 5.44 -4.68 -4.19
N LEU A 59 5.96 -5.11 -3.04
CA LEU A 59 5.24 -6.00 -2.12
C LEU A 59 4.10 -5.32 -1.36
N ASN A 60 4.09 -3.99 -1.30
CA ASN A 60 3.03 -3.20 -0.67
C ASN A 60 1.96 -2.74 -1.68
N ALA A 61 2.15 -3.01 -2.98
CA ALA A 61 1.18 -2.68 -3.99
C ALA A 61 -0.10 -3.51 -3.82
N PRO A 62 -1.29 -2.90 -3.97
CA PRO A 62 -2.55 -3.65 -3.91
C PRO A 62 -2.65 -4.63 -5.08
N THR A 63 -3.36 -5.74 -4.86
CA THR A 63 -3.63 -6.72 -5.92
C THR A 63 -4.46 -6.07 -7.02
N LEU A 64 -4.13 -6.37 -8.28
CA LEU A 64 -4.94 -5.93 -9.41
C LEU A 64 -6.36 -6.47 -9.28
N LYS A 65 -7.34 -5.57 -9.45
CA LYS A 65 -8.75 -5.95 -9.52
C LYS A 65 -9.04 -6.47 -10.93
N ASP A 66 -9.78 -7.58 -11.01
CA ASP A 66 -10.32 -8.07 -12.27
C ASP A 66 -11.33 -7.06 -12.84
N ILE A 67 -11.18 -6.74 -14.13
CA ILE A 67 -12.04 -5.80 -14.87
C ILE A 67 -13.13 -6.52 -15.67
N THR A 68 -13.09 -7.85 -15.73
CA THR A 68 -14.05 -8.61 -16.54
C THR A 68 -15.41 -8.67 -15.85
N TRP A 69 -16.46 -8.38 -16.61
CA TRP A 69 -17.83 -8.47 -16.11
C TRP A 69 -18.18 -9.88 -15.63
N ALA A 70 -17.75 -10.91 -16.37
CA ALA A 70 -17.94 -12.30 -15.99
C ALA A 70 -17.25 -12.65 -14.65
N GLY A 71 -16.03 -12.16 -14.42
CA GLY A 71 -15.29 -12.36 -13.18
C GLY A 71 -15.92 -11.65 -11.98
N GLU A 72 -16.50 -10.46 -12.19
CA GLU A 72 -17.25 -9.74 -11.15
C GLU A 72 -18.60 -10.42 -10.86
N MET A 73 -19.33 -10.85 -11.89
CA MET A 73 -20.64 -11.52 -11.73
C MET A 73 -20.54 -12.88 -11.04
N LYS A 74 -19.41 -13.60 -11.17
CA LYS A 74 -19.18 -14.85 -10.43
C LYS A 74 -19.19 -14.68 -8.91
N LYS A 75 -18.92 -13.47 -8.41
CA LYS A 75 -18.89 -13.16 -6.96
C LYS A 75 -20.26 -12.72 -6.42
N ARG A 76 -21.25 -12.51 -7.29
CA ARG A 76 -22.59 -12.01 -6.96
C ARG A 76 -23.59 -13.15 -6.91
N THR A 77 -24.53 -13.09 -5.98
CA THR A 77 -25.65 -14.05 -5.91
C THR A 77 -26.87 -13.52 -6.67
N ILE A 78 -27.77 -14.43 -7.04
CA ILE A 78 -29.03 -14.06 -7.72
C ILE A 78 -29.86 -13.14 -6.81
N ASP A 79 -29.91 -13.41 -5.52
CA ASP A 79 -30.65 -12.60 -4.54
C ASP A 79 -30.14 -11.15 -4.46
N GLU A 80 -28.83 -10.93 -4.56
CA GLU A 80 -28.25 -9.57 -4.62
C GLU A 80 -28.67 -8.80 -5.89
N MET A 81 -28.87 -9.51 -7.01
CA MET A 81 -29.31 -8.90 -8.27
C MET A 81 -30.83 -8.71 -8.33
N ASP A 82 -31.58 -9.60 -7.66
CA ASP A 82 -33.04 -9.60 -7.68
C ASP A 82 -33.66 -8.67 -6.64
N THR A 83 -32.90 -8.24 -5.62
CA THR A 83 -33.39 -7.34 -4.55
C THR A 83 -33.75 -5.92 -5.01
N ARG A 84 -33.63 -5.60 -6.31
CA ARG A 84 -34.12 -4.41 -7.03
C ARG A 84 -34.69 -3.33 -6.10
N LEU A 85 -33.80 -2.59 -5.43
CA LEU A 85 -34.19 -1.63 -4.37
C LEU A 85 -35.16 -0.55 -4.86
N GLY A 86 -35.10 -0.19 -6.15
CA GLY A 86 -36.06 0.74 -6.77
C GLY A 86 -37.51 0.22 -6.85
N PHE A 87 -37.72 -1.09 -6.64
CA PHE A 87 -39.03 -1.74 -6.60
C PHE A 87 -39.28 -2.45 -5.26
N ALA A 88 -38.60 -2.04 -4.19
CA ALA A 88 -38.76 -2.65 -2.89
C ALA A 88 -40.22 -2.54 -2.40
N ASN A 89 -40.84 -3.69 -2.12
CA ASN A 89 -42.18 -3.74 -1.54
C ASN A 89 -42.08 -3.82 -0.02
N TYR A 90 -42.72 -2.87 0.68
CA TYR A 90 -42.75 -2.81 2.14
C TYR A 90 -43.97 -3.51 2.77
N ASN A 91 -44.93 -3.95 1.96
CA ASN A 91 -46.08 -4.72 2.41
C ASN A 91 -45.81 -6.23 2.27
N THR A 92 -44.88 -6.73 3.08
CA THR A 92 -44.48 -8.14 3.09
C THR A 92 -44.93 -8.83 4.37
N ARG A 93 -44.98 -10.18 4.35
CA ARG A 93 -45.31 -10.99 5.54
C ARG A 93 -44.38 -10.70 6.73
N ALA A 94 -43.14 -10.27 6.45
CA ALA A 94 -42.17 -9.87 7.45
C ALA A 94 -42.66 -8.73 8.35
N ARG A 95 -43.53 -7.83 7.86
CA ARG A 95 -44.11 -6.75 8.66
C ARG A 95 -44.90 -7.27 9.87
N HIS A 96 -45.68 -8.32 9.71
CA HIS A 96 -46.47 -8.90 10.79
C HIS A 96 -45.67 -9.84 11.69
N LEU A 97 -44.61 -10.44 11.15
CA LEU A 97 -43.81 -11.47 11.82
C LEU A 97 -42.66 -10.87 12.65
N LEU A 98 -42.05 -9.78 12.18
CA LEU A 98 -40.92 -9.11 12.84
C LEU A 98 -41.36 -7.90 13.70
N TYR A 99 -42.50 -7.29 13.38
CA TYR A 99 -43.14 -6.26 14.19
C TYR A 99 -44.58 -6.68 14.53
N PRO A 100 -44.76 -7.74 15.34
CA PRO A 100 -46.08 -8.14 15.79
C PRO A 100 -46.73 -6.97 16.53
N ASN A 101 -47.90 -6.54 16.05
CA ASN A 101 -48.67 -5.49 16.68
C ASN A 101 -49.09 -5.96 18.09
N PRO A 102 -48.76 -5.23 19.18
CA PRO A 102 -49.07 -5.67 20.55
C PRO A 102 -50.57 -5.67 20.91
N LYS A 103 -51.47 -5.61 19.92
CA LYS A 103 -52.93 -5.50 20.10
C LYS A 103 -53.74 -6.44 19.20
N SER A 104 -53.27 -7.66 18.96
CA SER A 104 -54.10 -8.76 18.41
C SER A 104 -54.16 -9.91 19.39
#